data_AF-A0A9W5YPU5-F1
#
_entry.id   AF-A0A9W5YPU5-F1
#
_cell.length_a   1.000
_cell.length_b   1.000
_cell.length_c   1.000
_cell.angle_alpha   90.00
_cell.angle_beta   90.00
_cell.angle_gamma   90.00
#
_symmetry.space_group_name_H-M   'P 1'
#
loop_
_entity.id
_entity.type
_entity.pdbx_description
1 polymer ?
#
loop_
_entity_poly.entity_id
_entity_poly.type
_entity_poly.pdbx_seq_one_letter_code
_entity_poly.pdbx_strand_id
1 'polypeptide(L)'
;MAADEAIVVVGKEETRSKSMDAELRTAIPTGGLQARQALLPYNSLRPRLDMETLPVIHLEDENILASIFRRRLYFYHATGENASKMLSTPMRDDSIRGPALQEAHKKAAHYLSTKFLVEIIGLEKFPVRHPQNKSIDGYRLLNERETLIVPLMRGGQPMASGVNEVFPTAQLLHAKLPGDVKKENLKGIVTVILVDSVINSGKSIVEFLQRIREVNDAIRVIVVAGVVQDQAVRGGSLIRAVARSMEITIVALRVSKNKYTGKGTTDTGNRLFNTTQLD
;
A
#
# COMPACT_ATOMS: atom_id res chain seq x y z
N MET A 1 -18.31 9.67 22.11
CA MET A 1 -17.94 9.22 20.75
C MET A 1 -19.18 8.59 20.14
N ALA A 2 -19.70 9.14 19.05
CA ALA A 2 -20.79 8.53 18.30
C ALA A 2 -20.18 7.73 17.14
N ALA A 3 -20.73 6.55 16.84
CA ALA A 3 -20.35 5.82 15.64
C ALA A 3 -20.94 6.53 14.41
N ASP A 4 -20.15 6.65 13.34
CA ASP A 4 -20.61 7.26 12.09
C ASP A 4 -21.76 6.48 11.43
N GLU A 5 -21.79 5.15 11.62
CA GLU A 5 -22.89 4.26 11.21
C GLU A 5 -23.09 3.14 12.26
N ALA A 6 -24.26 3.09 12.90
CA ALA A 6 -24.57 2.05 13.90
C ALA A 6 -25.21 0.81 13.27
N ILE A 7 -24.74 -0.38 13.65
CA ILE A 7 -25.28 -1.67 13.19
C ILE A 7 -25.67 -2.54 14.39
N VAL A 8 -26.93 -2.95 14.43
CA VAL A 8 -27.47 -3.91 15.40
C VAL A 8 -27.34 -5.31 14.82
N VAL A 9 -26.52 -6.15 15.46
CA VAL A 9 -26.40 -7.57 15.07
C VAL A 9 -27.55 -8.36 15.70
N VAL A 10 -28.35 -9.01 14.85
CA VAL A 10 -29.56 -9.72 15.25
C VAL A 10 -29.34 -11.22 15.15
N GLY A 11 -29.29 -11.88 16.31
CA GLY A 11 -29.24 -13.33 16.45
C GLY A 11 -30.62 -13.97 16.65
N LYS A 12 -30.61 -15.25 17.03
CA LYS A 12 -31.81 -16.04 17.36
C LYS A 12 -32.67 -15.34 18.40
N GLU A 13 -33.99 -15.40 18.23
CA GLU A 13 -34.96 -14.69 19.08
C GLU A 13 -34.84 -15.07 20.56
N GLU A 14 -34.57 -16.36 20.81
CA GLU A 14 -34.39 -16.97 22.13
C GLU A 14 -33.25 -16.34 22.95
N THR A 15 -32.24 -15.78 22.29
CA THR A 15 -31.04 -15.24 22.94
C THR A 15 -31.01 -13.71 22.97
N ARG A 16 -32.07 -13.05 22.48
CA ARG A 16 -32.13 -11.58 22.42
C ARG A 16 -32.33 -11.00 23.81
N SER A 17 -31.69 -9.84 24.07
CA SER A 17 -32.02 -9.00 25.21
C SER A 17 -33.52 -8.65 25.21
N LYS A 18 -34.17 -8.70 26.37
CA LYS A 18 -35.59 -8.36 26.52
C LYS A 18 -35.87 -6.86 26.56
N SER A 19 -34.88 -6.03 26.91
CA SER A 19 -35.05 -4.58 27.06
C SER A 19 -34.67 -3.78 25.81
N MET A 20 -33.79 -4.33 24.98
CA MET A 20 -33.15 -3.60 23.88
C MET A 20 -34.13 -3.13 22.79
N ASP A 21 -35.28 -3.80 22.61
CA ASP A 21 -36.30 -3.37 21.64
C ASP A 21 -36.96 -2.05 22.07
N ALA A 22 -37.25 -1.91 23.36
CA ALA A 22 -37.82 -0.68 23.92
C ALA A 22 -36.81 0.47 23.86
N GLU A 23 -35.53 0.17 24.13
CA GLU A 23 -34.46 1.16 24.03
C GLU A 23 -34.24 1.61 22.59
N LEU A 24 -34.19 0.70 21.61
CA LEU A 24 -34.04 1.05 20.20
C LEU A 24 -35.24 1.86 19.67
N ARG A 25 -36.47 1.50 20.06
CA ARG A 25 -37.68 2.26 19.71
C ARG A 25 -37.70 3.69 20.29
N THR A 26 -36.97 3.91 21.37
CA THR A 26 -36.81 5.26 21.94
C THR A 26 -35.66 5.98 21.25
N ALA A 27 -34.49 5.35 21.16
CA ALA A 27 -33.26 5.95 20.68
C ALA A 27 -33.31 6.35 19.19
N ILE A 28 -33.99 5.57 18.33
CA ILE A 28 -34.03 5.85 16.89
C ILE A 28 -34.88 7.09 16.56
N PRO A 29 -36.17 7.16 16.96
CA PRO A 29 -37.02 8.28 16.56
C PRO A 29 -36.76 9.54 17.39
N THR A 30 -36.47 9.39 18.69
CA THR A 30 -36.35 10.54 19.61
C THR A 30 -34.91 10.86 20.00
N GLY A 31 -34.03 9.87 20.00
CA GLY A 31 -32.62 10.03 20.40
C GLY A 31 -31.67 10.35 19.25
N GLY A 32 -32.16 10.43 18.01
CA GLY A 32 -31.35 10.73 16.82
C GLY A 32 -30.41 9.59 16.39
N LEU A 33 -30.58 8.38 16.94
CA LEU A 33 -29.78 7.22 16.57
C LEU A 33 -30.13 6.77 15.14
N GLN A 34 -29.17 6.89 14.22
CA GLN A 34 -29.28 6.28 12.91
C GLN A 34 -28.64 4.89 12.93
N ALA A 35 -29.48 3.86 12.97
CA ALA A 35 -29.04 2.47 13.03
C ALA A 35 -29.67 1.62 11.92
N ARG A 36 -29.00 0.51 11.61
CA ARG A 36 -29.47 -0.55 10.71
C ARG A 36 -29.30 -1.91 11.39
N GLN A 37 -29.92 -2.98 10.88
CA GLN A 37 -29.79 -4.32 11.44
C GLN A 37 -29.19 -5.34 10.46
N ALA A 38 -28.30 -6.19 10.97
CA ALA A 38 -27.72 -7.31 10.23
C ALA A 38 -28.18 -8.64 10.86
N LEU A 39 -28.81 -9.51 10.06
CA LEU A 39 -29.36 -10.78 10.51
C LEU A 39 -28.32 -11.91 10.40
N LEU A 40 -28.01 -12.60 11.50
CA LEU A 40 -27.02 -13.69 11.53
C LEU A 40 -27.54 -14.93 12.30
N PRO A 41 -27.74 -16.10 11.64
CA PRO A 41 -27.45 -16.39 10.24
C PRO A 41 -28.45 -15.77 9.26
N TYR A 42 -27.97 -15.53 8.04
CA TYR A 42 -28.71 -14.85 6.99
C TYR A 42 -29.98 -15.64 6.57
N ASN A 43 -31.05 -14.94 6.19
CA ASN A 43 -32.35 -15.48 5.70
C ASN A 43 -33.14 -16.43 6.61
N SER A 44 -32.65 -16.72 7.81
CA SER A 44 -33.30 -17.67 8.73
C SER A 44 -33.88 -17.00 9.98
N LEU A 45 -33.69 -15.69 10.12
CA LEU A 45 -34.08 -14.93 11.30
C LEU A 45 -35.08 -13.83 10.95
N ARG A 46 -35.97 -13.56 11.90
CA ARG A 46 -36.87 -12.40 11.83
C ARG A 46 -36.11 -11.12 12.21
N PRO A 47 -36.38 -9.99 11.53
CA PRO A 47 -35.93 -8.68 11.97
C PRO A 47 -36.25 -8.44 13.44
N ARG A 48 -35.40 -7.66 14.12
CA ARG A 48 -35.58 -7.30 15.52
C ARG A 48 -36.65 -6.22 15.69
N LEU A 49 -36.59 -5.19 14.84
CA LEU A 49 -37.65 -4.20 14.65
C LEU A 49 -38.10 -4.22 13.18
N ASP A 50 -39.17 -3.48 12.88
CA ASP A 50 -39.64 -3.30 11.51
C ASP A 50 -38.58 -2.63 10.62
N MET A 51 -38.70 -2.86 9.31
CA MET A 51 -37.70 -2.45 8.33
C MET A 51 -37.74 -0.95 8.02
N GLU A 52 -38.79 -0.24 8.43
CA GLU A 52 -38.86 1.22 8.30
C GLU A 52 -38.07 1.90 9.42
N THR A 53 -38.23 1.43 10.65
CA THR A 53 -37.56 1.96 11.84
C THR A 53 -36.11 1.50 11.92
N LEU A 54 -35.81 0.25 11.55
CA LEU A 54 -34.47 -0.33 11.59
C LEU A 54 -34.21 -1.09 10.28
N PRO A 55 -33.71 -0.42 9.21
CA PRO A 55 -33.51 -1.06 7.92
C PRO A 55 -32.56 -2.26 7.97
N VAL A 56 -32.86 -3.31 7.21
CA VAL A 56 -32.01 -4.49 7.11
C VAL A 56 -30.85 -4.21 6.17
N ILE A 57 -29.67 -4.65 6.57
CA ILE A 57 -28.48 -4.66 5.74
C ILE A 57 -27.92 -6.06 5.59
N HIS A 58 -27.29 -6.29 4.44
CA HIS A 58 -26.55 -7.51 4.15
C HIS A 58 -25.07 -7.22 4.28
N LEU A 59 -24.40 -7.89 5.22
CA LEU A 59 -22.96 -7.74 5.39
C LEU A 59 -22.16 -8.21 4.17
N GLU A 60 -22.79 -8.99 3.28
CA GLU A 60 -22.24 -9.44 2.01
C GLU A 60 -22.40 -8.42 0.87
N ASP A 61 -23.18 -7.34 1.06
CA ASP A 61 -23.35 -6.28 0.05
C ASP A 61 -21.99 -5.63 -0.23
N GLU A 62 -21.60 -5.59 -1.51
CA GLU A 62 -20.32 -5.02 -1.93
C GLU A 62 -20.13 -3.57 -1.48
N ASN A 63 -21.20 -2.77 -1.38
CA ASN A 63 -21.13 -1.39 -0.90
C ASN A 63 -20.86 -1.34 0.61
N ILE A 64 -21.46 -2.25 1.37
CA ILE A 64 -21.21 -2.35 2.82
C ILE A 64 -19.82 -2.88 3.07
N LEU A 65 -19.41 -3.94 2.38
CA LEU A 65 -18.03 -4.40 2.42
C LEU A 65 -17.07 -3.28 2.01
N ALA A 66 -17.34 -2.52 0.95
CA ALA A 66 -16.51 -1.38 0.56
C ALA A 66 -16.51 -0.25 1.59
N SER A 67 -17.59 -0.07 2.37
CA SER A 67 -17.69 0.92 3.45
C SER A 67 -16.94 0.51 4.72
N ILE A 68 -16.99 -0.79 5.07
CA ILE A 68 -16.33 -1.39 6.24
C ILE A 68 -14.83 -1.57 5.96
N PHE A 69 -14.50 -2.06 4.77
CA PHE A 69 -13.14 -2.24 4.27
C PHE A 69 -12.64 -1.00 3.51
N ARG A 70 -13.17 0.19 3.84
CA ARG A 70 -12.87 1.50 3.24
C ARG A 70 -11.38 1.59 2.86
N ARG A 71 -11.13 1.51 1.55
CA ARG A 71 -9.87 1.77 0.82
C ARG A 71 -8.59 1.60 1.63
N ARG A 72 -8.30 0.37 2.01
CA ARG A 72 -6.96 -0.03 2.46
C ARG A 72 -5.92 -0.04 1.33
N LEU A 73 -6.28 0.29 0.09
CA LEU A 73 -5.32 0.53 -0.99
C LEU A 73 -5.27 2.02 -1.31
N TYR A 74 -4.16 2.66 -0.95
CA TYR A 74 -3.83 4.02 -1.39
C TYR A 74 -2.92 3.93 -2.60
N PHE A 75 -3.31 4.57 -3.71
CA PHE A 75 -2.53 4.54 -4.93
C PHE A 75 -2.24 5.95 -5.43
N TYR A 76 -0.98 6.35 -5.32
CA TYR A 76 -0.44 7.61 -5.79
C TYR A 76 0.37 7.38 -7.06
N HIS A 77 0.20 8.22 -8.07
CA HIS A 77 1.02 8.11 -9.28
C HIS A 77 1.25 9.44 -9.99
N ALA A 78 2.40 9.55 -10.66
CA ALA A 78 2.78 10.73 -11.43
C ALA A 78 2.44 10.64 -12.93
N THR A 79 1.62 9.67 -13.37
CA THR A 79 1.37 9.36 -14.80
C THR A 79 1.07 10.58 -15.68
N GLY A 80 0.31 11.56 -15.19
CA GLY A 80 -0.09 12.74 -15.96
C GLY A 80 0.95 13.87 -16.00
N GLU A 81 2.02 13.75 -15.21
CA GLU A 81 2.93 14.86 -14.93
C GLU A 81 4.07 14.95 -15.95
N ASN A 82 4.48 16.17 -16.28
CA ASN A 82 5.58 16.38 -17.24
C ASN A 82 6.91 15.82 -16.72
N ALA A 83 7.17 15.89 -15.41
CA ALA A 83 8.32 15.26 -14.79
C ALA A 83 8.33 13.74 -15.01
N SER A 84 7.19 13.06 -14.86
CA SER A 84 7.06 11.63 -15.12
C SER A 84 7.33 11.28 -16.59
N LYS A 85 6.79 12.06 -17.54
CA LYS A 85 7.08 11.88 -18.97
C LYS A 85 8.59 11.96 -19.23
N MET A 86 9.25 13.00 -18.72
CA MET A 86 10.70 13.19 -18.87
C MET A 86 11.52 12.05 -18.23
N LEU A 87 11.20 11.67 -17.00
CA LEU A 87 11.92 10.65 -16.25
C LEU A 87 11.69 9.23 -16.81
N SER A 88 10.50 8.96 -17.35
CA SER A 88 10.17 7.64 -17.91
C SER A 88 10.68 7.42 -19.34
N THR A 89 11.04 8.47 -20.08
CA THR A 89 11.61 8.36 -21.44
C THR A 89 12.86 7.48 -21.46
N PRO A 90 13.94 7.77 -20.71
CA PRO A 90 15.15 6.94 -20.77
C PRO A 90 14.94 5.51 -20.23
N MET A 91 13.94 5.29 -19.37
CA MET A 91 13.59 3.94 -18.90
C MET A 91 12.98 3.06 -20.01
N ARG A 92 12.38 3.70 -21.02
CA ARG A 92 11.69 3.03 -22.13
C ARG A 92 12.51 2.95 -23.42
N ASP A 93 13.54 3.79 -23.54
CA ASP A 93 14.40 3.81 -24.71
C ASP A 93 15.23 2.52 -24.79
N ASP A 94 15.01 1.72 -25.84
CA ASP A 94 15.69 0.44 -26.02
C ASP A 94 17.21 0.58 -26.24
N SER A 95 17.64 1.75 -26.72
CA SER A 95 19.06 2.07 -26.89
C SER A 95 19.78 2.29 -25.56
N ILE A 96 19.04 2.52 -24.46
CA ILE A 96 19.59 2.75 -23.13
C ILE A 96 19.54 1.45 -22.32
N ARG A 97 20.73 1.01 -21.86
CA ARG A 97 20.94 -0.27 -21.14
C ARG A 97 22.04 -0.12 -20.09
N GLY A 98 22.18 -1.12 -19.22
CA GLY A 98 23.24 -1.19 -18.24
C GLY A 98 23.21 0.00 -17.25
N PRO A 99 24.39 0.54 -16.87
CA PRO A 99 24.49 1.63 -15.90
C PRO A 99 23.65 2.87 -16.24
N ALA A 100 23.52 3.23 -17.52
CA ALA A 100 22.71 4.38 -17.93
C ALA A 100 21.21 4.15 -17.66
N LEU A 101 20.72 2.92 -17.86
CA LEU A 101 19.35 2.56 -17.54
C LEU A 101 19.13 2.48 -16.02
N GLN A 102 20.11 1.96 -15.27
CA GLN A 102 20.08 1.96 -13.80
C GLN A 102 19.94 3.38 -13.25
N GLU A 103 20.73 4.32 -13.78
CA GLU A 103 20.66 5.73 -13.40
C GLU A 103 19.30 6.36 -13.72
N ALA A 104 18.68 6.00 -14.84
CA ALA A 104 17.32 6.47 -15.16
C ALA A 104 16.28 5.99 -14.12
N HIS A 105 16.33 4.71 -13.74
CA HIS A 105 15.46 4.14 -12.71
C HIS A 105 15.71 4.77 -11.33
N LYS A 106 16.97 5.03 -11.00
CA LYS A 106 17.39 5.69 -9.78
C LYS A 106 16.85 7.11 -9.68
N LYS A 107 16.97 7.92 -10.74
CA LYS A 107 16.38 9.28 -10.82
C LYS A 107 14.86 9.28 -10.67
N ALA A 108 14.19 8.30 -11.29
CA ALA A 108 12.75 8.11 -11.11
C ALA A 108 12.39 7.83 -9.65
N ALA A 109 13.13 6.95 -8.98
CA ALA A 109 12.89 6.65 -7.56
C ALA A 109 13.18 7.84 -6.66
N HIS A 110 14.27 8.59 -6.90
CA HIS A 110 14.58 9.82 -6.16
C HIS A 110 13.43 10.84 -6.25
N TYR A 111 12.86 11.02 -7.44
CA TYR A 111 11.68 11.86 -7.65
C TYR A 111 10.47 11.37 -6.84
N LEU A 112 10.16 10.06 -6.90
CA LEU A 112 9.03 9.49 -6.16
C LEU A 112 9.20 9.63 -4.64
N SER A 113 10.42 9.43 -4.14
CA SER A 113 10.74 9.57 -2.72
C SER A 113 10.54 10.99 -2.22
N THR A 114 11.14 11.96 -2.91
CA THR A 114 11.06 13.38 -2.52
C THR A 114 9.66 13.95 -2.65
N LYS A 115 8.90 13.52 -3.67
CA LYS A 115 7.56 14.04 -3.91
C LYS A 115 6.46 13.36 -3.11
N PHE A 116 6.47 12.02 -3.05
CA PHE A 116 5.36 11.26 -2.48
C PHE A 116 5.71 10.66 -1.12
N LEU A 117 6.87 10.03 -0.97
CA LEU A 117 7.19 9.36 0.30
C LEU A 117 7.34 10.34 1.46
N VAL A 118 7.95 11.50 1.22
CA VAL A 118 8.04 12.58 2.22
C VAL A 118 6.65 13.04 2.69
N GLU A 119 5.70 13.21 1.77
CA GLU A 119 4.32 13.63 2.10
C GLU A 119 3.52 12.51 2.79
N ILE A 120 3.73 11.25 2.38
CA ILE A 120 3.01 10.08 2.89
C ILE A 120 3.50 9.66 4.27
N ILE A 121 4.81 9.76 4.52
CA ILE A 121 5.45 9.31 5.77
C ILE A 121 5.59 10.47 6.76
N GLY A 122 5.84 11.68 6.26
CA GLY A 122 6.12 12.85 7.07
C GLY A 122 7.63 13.03 7.33
N LEU A 123 7.96 14.20 7.88
CA LEU A 123 9.31 14.55 8.27
C LEU A 123 9.43 14.65 9.79
N GLU A 124 10.64 14.40 10.28
CA GLU A 124 11.02 14.69 11.65
C GLU A 124 12.21 15.67 11.67
N LYS A 125 12.30 16.41 12.78
CA LYS A 125 13.39 17.32 13.04
C LYS A 125 14.58 16.58 13.65
N PHE A 126 15.78 16.99 13.28
CA PHE A 126 16.99 16.54 13.95
C PHE A 126 18.02 17.68 14.00
N PRO A 127 18.88 17.74 15.04
CA PRO A 127 19.87 18.80 15.14
C PRO A 127 20.95 18.64 14.06
N VAL A 128 21.22 19.72 13.33
CA VAL A 128 22.36 19.82 12.41
C VAL A 128 23.27 20.99 12.79
N ARG A 129 24.55 20.86 12.45
CA ARG A 129 25.55 21.90 12.70
C ARG A 129 25.61 22.84 11.49
N HIS A 130 25.13 24.06 11.66
CA HIS A 130 25.27 25.12 10.67
C HIS A 130 26.76 25.43 10.44
N PRO A 131 27.19 25.82 9.22
CA PRO A 131 28.59 26.19 8.95
C PRO A 131 29.19 27.26 9.89
N GLN A 132 28.34 28.09 10.50
CA GLN A 132 28.75 29.06 11.55
C GLN A 132 28.83 28.47 12.96
N ASN A 133 28.93 27.14 13.08
CA ASN A 133 29.02 26.41 14.35
C ASN A 133 27.81 26.57 15.30
N LYS A 134 26.62 26.86 14.75
CA LYS A 134 25.36 26.93 15.51
C LYS A 134 24.54 25.66 15.27
N SER A 135 23.84 25.19 16.30
CA SER A 135 22.86 24.12 16.12
C SER A 135 21.58 24.70 15.53
N ILE A 136 21.07 24.08 14.46
CA ILE A 136 19.80 24.42 13.83
C ILE A 136 18.99 23.14 13.56
N ASP A 137 17.70 23.30 13.27
CA ASP A 137 16.84 22.20 12.84
C ASP A 137 17.18 21.79 11.40
N GLY A 138 17.55 20.52 11.21
CA GLY A 138 17.48 19.80 9.95
C GLY A 138 16.23 18.93 9.88
N TYR A 139 15.93 18.41 8.69
CA TYR A 139 14.77 17.55 8.45
C TYR A 139 15.17 16.28 7.73
N ARG A 140 14.57 15.17 8.12
CA ARG A 140 14.72 13.86 7.50
C ARG A 140 13.40 13.10 7.56
N LEU A 141 13.32 11.92 6.93
CA LEU A 141 12.10 11.12 6.96
C LEU A 141 11.73 10.76 8.40
N LEU A 142 10.44 10.80 8.75
CA LEU A 142 9.97 10.35 10.05
C LEU A 142 10.35 8.88 10.27
N ASN A 143 11.03 8.59 11.38
CA ASN A 143 11.56 7.25 11.71
C ASN A 143 12.44 6.66 10.58
N GLU A 144 13.33 7.49 9.99
CA GLU A 144 14.17 7.07 8.87
C GLU A 144 15.04 5.84 9.21
N ARG A 145 15.59 5.77 10.44
CA ARG A 145 16.46 4.66 10.88
C ARG A 145 15.71 3.35 11.10
N GLU A 146 14.43 3.46 11.41
CA GLU A 146 13.47 2.37 11.61
C GLU A 146 12.71 2.05 10.31
N THR A 147 13.18 2.58 9.17
CA THR A 147 12.67 2.27 7.84
C THR A 147 13.59 1.28 7.12
N LEU A 148 13.00 0.23 6.55
CA LEU A 148 13.68 -0.79 5.76
C LEU A 148 13.28 -0.70 4.30
N ILE A 149 14.25 -0.51 3.41
CA ILE A 149 14.09 -0.53 1.96
C ILE A 149 14.43 -1.93 1.45
N VAL A 150 13.54 -2.53 0.67
CA VAL A 150 13.70 -3.88 0.14
C VAL A 150 13.48 -3.85 -1.38
N PRO A 151 14.54 -3.86 -2.21
CA PRO A 151 14.39 -4.10 -3.63
C PRO A 151 13.89 -5.53 -3.89
N LEU A 152 12.87 -5.66 -4.72
CA LEU A 152 12.52 -6.92 -5.35
C LEU A 152 13.57 -7.23 -6.41
N MET A 153 14.48 -8.14 -6.08
CA MET A 153 15.61 -8.43 -6.95
C MET A 153 15.14 -9.16 -8.22
N ARG A 154 15.77 -8.91 -9.37
CA ARG A 154 16.90 -7.97 -9.57
C ARG A 154 16.45 -6.57 -10.00
N GLY A 155 15.29 -6.47 -10.66
CA GLY A 155 14.83 -5.26 -11.32
C GLY A 155 14.63 -4.06 -10.38
N GLY A 156 14.27 -4.29 -9.12
CA GLY A 156 14.04 -3.22 -8.15
C GLY A 156 15.30 -2.51 -7.63
N GLN A 157 16.50 -3.09 -7.79
CA GLN A 157 17.72 -2.61 -7.13
C GLN A 157 18.08 -1.15 -7.48
N PRO A 158 18.09 -0.72 -8.76
CA PRO A 158 18.47 0.66 -9.10
C PRO A 158 17.49 1.69 -8.54
N MET A 159 16.20 1.35 -8.51
CA MET A 159 15.20 2.20 -7.86
C MET A 159 15.39 2.23 -6.35
N ALA A 160 15.64 1.10 -5.69
CA ALA A 160 15.87 1.07 -4.25
C ALA A 160 17.11 1.89 -3.84
N SER A 161 18.16 1.86 -4.67
CA SER A 161 19.31 2.76 -4.49
C SER A 161 18.90 4.23 -4.54
N GLY A 162 18.03 4.62 -5.49
CA GLY A 162 17.50 5.99 -5.55
C GLY A 162 16.63 6.37 -4.35
N VAL A 163 15.89 5.42 -3.77
CA VAL A 163 15.16 5.64 -2.50
C VAL A 163 16.15 5.84 -1.34
N ASN A 164 17.17 4.99 -1.24
CA ASN A 164 18.14 5.03 -0.15
C ASN A 164 19.05 6.27 -0.22
N GLU A 165 19.29 6.85 -1.39
CA GLU A 165 19.99 8.14 -1.50
C GLU A 165 19.19 9.30 -0.91
N VAL A 166 17.86 9.27 -1.04
CA VAL A 166 17.00 10.29 -0.42
C VAL A 166 16.90 10.08 1.09
N PHE A 167 16.94 8.82 1.53
CA PHE A 167 16.81 8.41 2.93
C PHE A 167 18.06 7.65 3.40
N PRO A 168 19.19 8.35 3.60
CA PRO A 168 20.50 7.72 3.75
C PRO A 168 20.66 6.93 5.05
N THR A 169 19.82 7.16 6.07
CA THR A 169 19.86 6.40 7.32
C THR A 169 18.89 5.22 7.36
N ALA A 170 18.06 5.05 6.33
CA ALA A 170 17.20 3.88 6.18
C ALA A 170 18.05 2.64 5.83
N GLN A 171 17.63 1.49 6.35
CA GLN A 171 18.31 0.22 6.10
C GLN A 171 17.97 -0.29 4.70
N LEU A 172 18.92 -0.93 4.02
CA LEU A 172 18.72 -1.52 2.69
C LEU A 172 18.99 -3.02 2.75
N LEU A 173 17.95 -3.83 2.49
CA LEU A 173 18.03 -5.29 2.47
C LEU A 173 17.75 -5.82 1.06
N HIS A 174 18.76 -6.40 0.42
CA HIS A 174 18.57 -7.11 -0.84
C HIS A 174 17.87 -8.44 -0.60
N ALA A 175 16.67 -8.61 -1.17
CA ALA A 175 15.88 -9.83 -1.07
C ALA A 175 15.50 -10.34 -2.47
N LYS A 176 15.85 -11.58 -2.77
CA LYS A 176 15.45 -12.25 -4.02
C LYS A 176 14.11 -12.92 -3.88
N LEU A 177 13.87 -13.53 -2.73
CA LEU A 177 12.64 -14.23 -2.40
C LEU A 177 12.03 -13.62 -1.14
N PRO A 178 10.71 -13.73 -0.93
CA PRO A 178 10.07 -13.28 0.30
C PRO A 178 10.79 -13.82 1.55
N GLY A 179 11.15 -15.11 1.55
CA GLY A 179 11.84 -15.77 2.65
C GLY A 179 13.18 -15.15 3.06
N ASP A 180 13.81 -14.33 2.20
CA ASP A 180 15.03 -13.59 2.54
C ASP A 180 14.76 -12.47 3.55
N VAL A 181 13.51 -12.01 3.67
CA VAL A 181 13.07 -11.10 4.73
C VAL A 181 12.83 -11.92 6.00
N LYS A 182 13.81 -11.91 6.91
CA LYS A 182 13.78 -12.67 8.16
C LYS A 182 13.26 -11.84 9.32
N LYS A 183 12.94 -12.51 10.43
CA LYS A 183 12.43 -11.86 11.65
C LYS A 183 13.44 -10.87 12.21
N GLU A 184 14.71 -11.23 12.15
CA GLU A 184 15.82 -10.38 12.60
C GLU A 184 15.89 -9.07 11.81
N ASN A 185 15.57 -9.09 10.51
CA ASN A 185 15.59 -7.90 9.65
C ASN A 185 14.45 -6.92 9.99
N LEU A 186 13.35 -7.40 10.59
CA LEU A 186 12.17 -6.60 10.89
C LEU A 186 12.11 -6.14 12.36
N LYS A 187 13.10 -6.50 13.18
CA LYS A 187 13.15 -6.10 14.58
C LYS A 187 13.40 -4.59 14.70
N GLY A 188 12.45 -3.88 15.30
CA GLY A 188 12.52 -2.42 15.47
C GLY A 188 12.20 -1.63 14.21
N ILE A 189 11.84 -2.30 13.10
CA ILE A 189 11.37 -1.65 11.88
C ILE A 189 9.90 -1.28 12.04
N VAL A 190 9.56 -0.03 11.69
CA VAL A 190 8.18 0.48 11.70
C VAL A 190 7.61 0.63 10.29
N THR A 191 8.48 0.86 9.30
CA THR A 191 8.09 1.03 7.89
C THR A 191 8.95 0.16 6.99
N VAL A 192 8.32 -0.58 6.08
CA VAL A 192 9.01 -1.27 4.97
C VAL A 192 8.63 -0.60 3.65
N ILE A 193 9.64 -0.25 2.86
CA ILE A 193 9.50 0.25 1.49
C ILE A 193 9.90 -0.87 0.53
N LEU A 194 8.91 -1.52 -0.08
CA LEU A 194 9.13 -2.50 -1.15
C LEU A 194 9.35 -1.75 -2.47
N VAL A 195 10.42 -2.06 -3.20
CA VAL A 195 10.78 -1.32 -4.42
C VAL A 195 10.91 -2.27 -5.60
N ASP A 196 10.22 -1.97 -6.69
CA ASP A 196 10.35 -2.71 -7.94
C ASP A 196 10.36 -1.76 -9.15
N SER A 197 11.04 -2.15 -10.22
CA SER A 197 11.01 -1.36 -11.45
C SER A 197 9.66 -1.45 -12.15
N VAL A 198 9.04 -2.64 -12.19
CA VAL A 198 7.79 -2.89 -12.92
C VAL A 198 6.90 -3.86 -12.16
N ILE A 199 5.73 -3.38 -11.74
CA ILE A 199 4.68 -4.22 -11.18
C ILE A 199 3.74 -4.66 -12.30
N ASN A 200 3.89 -5.92 -12.72
CA ASN A 200 3.05 -6.53 -13.76
C ASN A 200 1.73 -7.09 -13.19
N SER A 201 1.74 -8.26 -12.55
CA SER A 201 0.53 -8.85 -11.94
C SER A 201 0.35 -8.48 -10.47
N GLY A 202 1.39 -7.93 -9.84
CA GLY A 202 1.43 -7.71 -8.39
C GLY A 202 1.71 -8.97 -7.56
N LYS A 203 1.94 -10.14 -8.19
CA LYS A 203 2.17 -11.41 -7.48
C LYS A 203 3.34 -11.32 -6.48
N SER A 204 4.52 -10.91 -6.95
CA SER A 204 5.71 -10.82 -6.09
C SER A 204 5.52 -9.82 -4.96
N ILE A 205 4.86 -8.68 -5.21
CA ILE A 205 4.52 -7.71 -4.16
C ILE A 205 3.64 -8.35 -3.09
N VAL A 206 2.62 -9.10 -3.49
CA VAL A 206 1.72 -9.82 -2.57
C VAL A 206 2.48 -10.85 -1.73
N GLU A 207 3.39 -11.62 -2.33
CA GLU A 207 4.18 -12.62 -1.60
C GLU A 207 5.08 -11.96 -0.54
N PHE A 208 5.71 -10.82 -0.87
CA PHE A 208 6.48 -10.04 0.09
C PHE A 208 5.61 -9.41 1.19
N LEU A 209 4.44 -8.88 0.84
CA LEU A 209 3.49 -8.33 1.81
C LEU A 209 3.03 -9.39 2.81
N GLN A 210 2.64 -10.57 2.32
CA GLN A 210 2.26 -11.70 3.16
C GLN A 210 3.39 -12.08 4.12
N ARG A 211 4.60 -12.21 3.59
CA ARG A 211 5.77 -12.53 4.40
C ARG A 211 6.06 -11.51 5.50
N ILE A 212 5.98 -10.21 5.21
CA ILE A 212 6.20 -9.17 6.22
C ILE A 212 5.14 -9.26 7.31
N ARG A 213 3.87 -9.47 6.93
CA ARG A 213 2.75 -9.56 7.88
C ARG A 213 2.79 -10.81 8.75
N GLU A 214 3.24 -11.94 8.22
CA GLU A 214 3.48 -13.16 8.99
C GLU A 214 4.49 -12.94 10.13
N VAL A 215 5.46 -12.04 9.91
CA VAL A 215 6.50 -11.73 10.90
C VAL A 215 6.05 -10.64 11.85
N ASN A 216 5.47 -9.56 11.33
CA ASN A 216 4.99 -8.41 12.10
C ASN A 216 3.87 -7.68 11.33
N ASP A 217 2.65 -7.80 11.84
CA ASP A 217 1.45 -7.22 11.24
C ASP A 217 1.28 -5.72 11.54
N ALA A 218 2.08 -5.13 12.44
CA ALA A 218 2.03 -3.70 12.75
C ALA A 218 2.88 -2.85 11.79
N ILE A 219 3.78 -3.46 11.01
CA ILE A 219 4.65 -2.73 10.09
C ILE A 219 3.84 -2.05 9.00
N ARG A 220 4.10 -0.77 8.77
CA ARG A 220 3.56 -0.03 7.63
C ARG A 220 4.31 -0.46 6.36
N VAL A 221 3.59 -0.84 5.31
CA VAL A 221 4.22 -1.21 4.03
C VAL A 221 3.83 -0.24 2.93
N ILE A 222 4.85 0.31 2.26
CA ILE A 222 4.72 1.20 1.12
C ILE A 222 5.45 0.57 -0.07
N VAL A 223 4.82 0.56 -1.23
CA VAL A 223 5.39 0.00 -2.46
C VAL A 223 5.75 1.16 -3.40
N VAL A 224 6.97 1.16 -3.92
CA VAL A 224 7.45 2.15 -4.90
C VAL A 224 7.74 1.44 -6.21
N ALA A 225 7.20 1.96 -7.31
CA ALA A 225 7.47 1.42 -8.63
C ALA A 225 7.67 2.44 -9.73
N GLY A 226 8.53 2.09 -10.69
CA GLY A 226 8.68 2.87 -11.92
C GLY A 226 7.43 2.73 -12.80
N VAL A 227 6.91 1.52 -12.91
CA VAL A 227 5.72 1.24 -13.71
C VAL A 227 4.78 0.33 -12.95
N VAL A 228 3.50 0.68 -12.93
CA VAL A 228 2.43 -0.22 -12.44
C VAL A 228 1.50 -0.51 -13.60
N GLN A 229 1.30 -1.79 -13.91
CA GLN A 229 0.31 -2.21 -14.90
C GLN A 229 -1.09 -2.00 -14.31
N ASP A 230 -2.02 -1.44 -15.08
CA ASP A 230 -3.33 -1.01 -14.55
C ASP A 230 -4.17 -2.15 -13.96
N GLN A 231 -4.12 -3.35 -14.51
CA GLN A 231 -4.78 -4.55 -13.99
C GLN A 231 -4.20 -5.02 -12.66
N ALA A 232 -2.95 -4.67 -12.33
CA ALA A 232 -2.36 -5.01 -11.03
C ALA A 232 -3.08 -4.35 -9.85
N VAL A 233 -3.78 -3.24 -10.11
CA VAL A 233 -4.44 -2.39 -9.09
C VAL A 233 -5.94 -2.17 -9.34
N ARG A 234 -6.50 -2.77 -10.41
CA ARG A 234 -7.95 -2.78 -10.71
C ARG A 234 -8.73 -3.76 -9.83
N GLY A 235 -10.05 -3.67 -9.88
CA GLY A 235 -10.98 -4.59 -9.21
C GLY A 235 -10.63 -6.06 -9.51
N GLY A 236 -10.65 -6.91 -8.47
CA GLY A 236 -10.31 -8.33 -8.59
C GLY A 236 -8.82 -8.67 -8.68
N SER A 237 -7.92 -7.69 -8.67
CA SER A 237 -6.47 -7.93 -8.66
C SER A 237 -5.97 -8.56 -7.35
N LEU A 238 -4.81 -9.23 -7.41
CA LEU A 238 -4.16 -9.81 -6.23
C LEU A 238 -3.88 -8.76 -5.16
N ILE A 239 -3.38 -7.58 -5.56
CA ILE A 239 -3.11 -6.48 -4.64
C ILE A 239 -4.39 -6.01 -3.95
N ARG A 240 -5.51 -5.87 -4.68
CA ARG A 240 -6.79 -5.51 -4.05
C ARG A 240 -7.33 -6.59 -3.13
N ALA A 241 -7.15 -7.86 -3.48
CA ALA A 241 -7.57 -8.96 -2.63
C ALA A 241 -6.85 -8.91 -1.27
N VAL A 242 -5.54 -8.67 -1.28
CA VAL A 242 -4.74 -8.52 -0.05
C VAL A 242 -5.06 -7.20 0.67
N ALA A 243 -5.36 -6.13 -0.07
CA ALA A 243 -5.77 -4.87 0.53
C ALA A 243 -7.06 -5.01 1.37
N ARG A 244 -7.88 -6.05 1.19
CA ARG A 244 -9.05 -6.27 2.07
C ARG A 244 -8.65 -6.51 3.53
N SER A 245 -7.49 -7.12 3.77
CA SER A 245 -7.03 -7.49 5.11
C SER A 245 -5.87 -6.64 5.63
N MET A 246 -5.26 -5.77 4.81
CA MET A 246 -4.19 -4.87 5.26
C MET A 246 -4.13 -3.58 4.46
N GLU A 247 -3.70 -2.50 5.12
CA GLU A 247 -3.37 -1.28 4.40
C GLU A 247 -2.12 -1.46 3.53
N ILE A 248 -2.20 -1.01 2.29
CA ILE A 248 -1.17 -1.00 1.27
C ILE A 248 -1.15 0.39 0.65
N THR A 249 0.01 1.04 0.68
CA THR A 249 0.23 2.25 -0.12
C THR A 249 1.12 1.91 -1.31
N ILE A 250 0.74 2.34 -2.51
CA ILE A 250 1.53 2.19 -3.72
C ILE A 250 1.80 3.57 -4.32
N VAL A 251 3.06 3.82 -4.66
CA VAL A 251 3.54 5.02 -5.33
C VAL A 251 4.16 4.61 -6.67
N ALA A 252 3.72 5.22 -7.76
CA ALA A 252 4.20 4.89 -9.09
C ALA A 252 4.63 6.11 -9.91
N LEU A 253 5.70 5.99 -10.70
CA LEU A 253 6.03 7.02 -11.70
C LEU A 253 4.97 7.08 -12.79
N ARG A 254 4.54 5.92 -13.30
CA ARG A 254 3.47 5.84 -14.30
C ARG A 254 2.63 4.57 -14.19
N VAL A 255 1.39 4.69 -14.66
CA VAL A 255 0.48 3.57 -14.90
C VAL A 255 0.54 3.16 -16.37
N SER A 256 0.66 1.86 -16.64
CA SER A 256 0.64 1.31 -18.00
C SER A 256 -0.68 0.57 -18.27
N LYS A 257 -1.42 0.99 -19.30
CA LYS A 257 -2.55 0.21 -19.85
C LYS A 257 -2.08 -0.98 -20.68
N ASN A 258 -0.86 -0.91 -21.20
CA ASN A 258 -0.29 -1.99 -22.00
C ASN A 258 0.26 -3.07 -21.06
N LYS A 259 -0.30 -4.27 -21.17
CA LYS A 259 0.23 -5.47 -20.51
C LYS A 259 1.31 -6.06 -21.41
N TYR A 260 2.56 -5.93 -21.00
CA TYR A 260 3.70 -6.51 -21.69
C TYR A 260 4.67 -7.05 -20.65
N THR A 261 4.95 -8.35 -20.72
CA THR A 261 6.01 -8.97 -19.93
C THR A 261 7.20 -9.14 -20.87
N GLY A 262 8.26 -8.36 -20.64
CA GLY A 262 9.49 -8.50 -21.39
C GLY A 262 10.09 -9.89 -21.21
N LYS A 263 10.75 -10.39 -22.25
CA LYS A 263 11.55 -11.62 -22.24
C LYS A 263 12.89 -11.35 -22.90
N GLY A 264 13.96 -11.99 -22.43
CA GLY A 264 15.30 -11.87 -22.98
C GLY A 264 15.77 -10.41 -23.07
N THR A 265 15.92 -9.90 -24.29
CA THR A 265 16.40 -8.54 -24.60
C THR A 265 15.45 -7.41 -24.19
N THR A 266 14.18 -7.72 -23.93
CA THR A 266 13.14 -6.74 -23.55
C THR A 266 12.78 -6.79 -22.07
N ASP A 267 13.30 -7.77 -21.33
CA ASP A 267 13.14 -7.85 -19.89
C ASP A 267 13.86 -6.67 -19.20
N THR A 268 13.20 -6.07 -18.21
CA THR A 268 13.73 -4.88 -17.54
C THR A 268 14.96 -5.24 -16.71
N GLY A 269 14.96 -6.38 -16.00
CA GLY A 269 16.12 -6.83 -15.24
C GLY A 269 17.33 -7.09 -16.15
N ASN A 270 17.12 -7.77 -17.27
CA ASN A 270 18.19 -8.04 -18.23
C ASN A 270 18.75 -6.78 -18.87
N ARG A 271 17.91 -5.81 -19.23
CA ARG A 271 18.36 -4.50 -19.76
C ARG A 271 19.13 -3.70 -18.71
N LEU A 272 18.73 -3.77 -17.44
CA LEU A 272 19.42 -3.07 -16.34
C LEU A 272 20.83 -3.59 -16.11
N PHE A 273 21.07 -4.90 -16.27
CA PHE A 273 22.35 -5.53 -15.94
C PHE A 273 23.11 -6.09 -17.14
N ASN A 274 22.67 -5.81 -18.37
CA ASN A 274 23.23 -6.36 -19.61
C ASN A 274 23.34 -7.90 -19.60
N THR A 275 22.34 -8.57 -19.01
CA THR A 275 22.27 -10.04 -18.94
C THR A 275 21.20 -10.60 -19.88
N THR A 276 21.13 -10.11 -21.11
CA THR A 276 20.06 -10.46 -22.07
C THR A 276 20.10 -11.90 -22.58
N GLN A 277 21.19 -12.61 -22.28
CA GLN A 277 21.37 -14.04 -22.50
C GLN A 277 20.71 -14.91 -21.43
N LEU A 278 20.22 -14.33 -20.33
CA LEU A 278 19.49 -15.06 -19.28
C LEU A 278 18.00 -15.03 -19.62
N ASP A 279 17.39 -16.22 -19.75
CA ASP A 279 15.94 -16.40 -19.88
C ASP A 279 15.24 -16.36 -18.51
#